data_AF-A0A183DCM6-F1
#
_entry.id   AF-A0A183DCM6-F1
#
_cell.length_a   1.000
_cell.length_b   1.000
_cell.length_c   1.000
_cell.angle_alpha   90.00
_cell.angle_beta   90.00
_cell.angle_gamma   90.00
#
_symmetry.space_group_name_H-M   'P 1'
#
loop_
_entity.id
_entity.type
_entity.pdbx_description
1 polymer ?
#
loop_
_entity_poly.entity_id
_entity_poly.type
_entity_poly.pdbx_seq_one_letter_code
_entity_poly.pdbx_strand_id
1 'polypeptide(L)'
;MTEAVHQGVPLVCVPLFADQKHNTQKAVKRNIAVHVDKNDLSSDTLKRALEKVLYDTTYRKSSESLLEMIRQKPFSSRDRLLRHVDFASKFGPIDSFDLAANNLSFAQYYLLDIIIPLFLLVALFVSLSLRLLINVVRKVLAPSKVKSD
;
A
#
# COMPACT_ATOMS: atom_id res chain seq x y z
N MET A 1 0.94 -17.72 8.47
CA MET A 1 2.31 -17.62 7.89
C MET A 1 3.38 -17.74 8.96
N THR A 2 3.30 -17.00 10.07
CA THR A 2 4.28 -17.03 11.17
C THR A 2 4.53 -18.44 11.73
N GLU A 3 3.48 -19.23 11.95
CA GLU A 3 3.60 -20.61 12.43
C GLU A 3 4.43 -21.49 11.50
N ALA A 4 4.14 -21.49 10.20
CA ALA A 4 4.88 -22.26 9.21
C ALA A 4 6.37 -21.88 9.19
N VAL A 5 6.65 -20.58 9.30
CA VAL A 5 8.03 -20.08 9.40
C VAL A 5 8.71 -20.57 10.69
N HIS A 6 8.00 -20.63 11.83
CA HIS A 6 8.51 -21.18 13.08
C HIS A 6 8.72 -22.70 13.07
N GLN A 7 8.07 -23.41 12.14
CA GLN A 7 8.30 -24.83 11.90
C GLN A 7 9.25 -25.09 10.73
N GLY A 8 9.69 -24.05 10.02
CA GLY A 8 10.55 -24.18 8.84
C GLY A 8 9.88 -24.92 7.68
N VAL A 9 8.55 -24.90 7.60
CA VAL A 9 7.80 -25.60 6.53
C VAL A 9 7.43 -24.63 5.41
N PRO A 10 7.62 -25.01 4.13
CA PRO A 10 7.21 -24.20 3.01
C PRO A 10 5.68 -24.18 2.85
N LEU A 11 5.16 -23.19 2.11
CA LEU A 11 3.74 -22.90 2.02
C LEU A 11 3.21 -22.91 0.58
N VAL A 12 1.97 -23.36 0.40
CA VAL A 12 1.14 -22.95 -0.74
C VAL A 12 0.18 -21.87 -0.25
N CYS A 13 0.22 -20.69 -0.87
CA CYS A 13 -0.54 -19.53 -0.43
C CYS A 13 -1.62 -19.14 -1.45
N VAL A 14 -2.88 -19.18 -1.01
CA VAL A 14 -4.07 -18.68 -1.74
C VAL A 14 -4.60 -17.44 -1.02
N PRO A 15 -4.10 -16.22 -1.31
CA PRO A 15 -4.50 -15.02 -0.58
C PRO A 15 -5.91 -14.57 -0.97
N LEU A 16 -6.76 -14.31 0.03
CA LEU A 16 -8.16 -13.93 -0.21
C LEU A 16 -8.39 -12.41 -0.18
N PHE A 17 -7.93 -11.75 0.88
CA PHE A 17 -8.10 -10.33 1.15
C PHE A 17 -7.06 -9.77 2.15
N ALA A 18 -7.12 -8.46 2.39
CA ALA A 18 -6.26 -7.73 3.33
C ALA A 18 -4.75 -7.87 3.03
N ASP A 19 -3.96 -8.15 4.06
CA ASP A 19 -2.51 -8.16 4.06
C ASP A 19 -1.89 -9.45 3.48
N GLN A 20 -2.71 -10.49 3.28
CA GLN A 20 -2.25 -11.80 2.79
C GLN A 20 -1.51 -11.71 1.46
N LYS A 21 -1.98 -10.87 0.51
CA LYS A 21 -1.32 -10.71 -0.80
C LYS A 21 0.12 -10.22 -0.64
N HIS A 22 0.33 -9.21 0.19
CA HIS A 22 1.66 -8.65 0.48
C HIS A 22 2.54 -9.67 1.23
N ASN A 23 1.98 -10.35 2.22
CA ASN A 23 2.70 -11.38 2.98
C ASN A 23 3.12 -12.56 2.09
N THR A 24 2.23 -13.01 1.20
CA THR A 24 2.53 -14.04 0.20
C THR A 24 3.66 -13.60 -0.73
N GLN A 25 3.62 -12.37 -1.25
CA GLN A 25 4.71 -11.87 -2.10
C GLN A 25 6.06 -11.83 -1.37
N LYS A 26 6.09 -11.44 -0.09
CA LYS A 26 7.32 -11.50 0.73
C LYS A 26 7.82 -12.93 0.91
N ALA A 27 6.91 -13.89 1.10
CA ALA A 27 7.26 -15.30 1.25
C ALA A 27 7.75 -15.93 -0.05
N VAL A 28 7.12 -15.61 -1.18
CA VAL A 28 7.57 -16.03 -2.53
C VAL A 28 8.96 -15.47 -2.82
N LYS A 29 9.22 -14.18 -2.53
CA LYS A 29 10.55 -13.56 -2.69
C LYS A 29 11.65 -14.24 -1.88
N ARG A 30 11.29 -14.89 -0.76
CA ARG A 30 12.20 -15.67 0.08
C ARG A 30 12.26 -17.15 -0.29
N ASN A 31 11.59 -17.56 -1.37
CA ASN A 31 11.45 -18.96 -1.78
C ASN A 31 10.89 -19.88 -0.68
N ILE A 32 10.02 -19.38 0.20
CA ILE A 32 9.37 -20.20 1.24
C ILE A 32 7.89 -20.44 0.95
N ALA A 33 7.37 -19.91 -0.17
CA ALA A 33 6.00 -20.10 -0.57
C ALA A 33 5.82 -20.13 -2.09
N VAL A 34 4.79 -20.85 -2.54
CA VAL A 34 4.22 -20.75 -3.90
C VAL A 34 2.92 -19.98 -3.80
N HIS A 35 2.74 -19.00 -4.68
CA HIS A 35 1.49 -18.25 -4.79
C HIS A 35 0.56 -18.91 -5.80
N VAL A 36 -0.70 -19.07 -5.40
CA VAL A 36 -1.81 -19.46 -6.27
C VAL A 36 -2.85 -18.34 -6.22
N ASP A 37 -3.21 -17.79 -7.39
CA ASP A 37 -4.25 -16.78 -7.47
C ASP A 37 -5.61 -17.41 -7.14
N LYS A 38 -6.44 -16.72 -6.36
CA LYS A 38 -7.78 -17.18 -6.01
C LYS A 38 -8.71 -17.29 -7.23
N ASN A 39 -8.47 -16.48 -8.27
CA ASN A 39 -9.26 -16.49 -9.49
C ASN A 39 -8.88 -17.67 -10.41
N ASP A 40 -7.65 -18.18 -10.27
CA ASP A 40 -7.11 -19.32 -11.04
C ASP A 40 -7.09 -20.61 -10.21
N LEU A 41 -7.83 -20.66 -9.10
CA LEU A 41 -7.84 -21.80 -8.20
C LEU A 41 -8.59 -22.98 -8.82
N SER A 42 -7.86 -24.06 -9.07
CA SER A 42 -8.37 -25.32 -9.61
C SER A 42 -7.60 -26.49 -9.00
N SER A 43 -8.11 -27.71 -9.19
CA SER A 43 -7.41 -28.92 -8.76
C SER A 43 -6.01 -29.01 -9.40
N ASP A 44 -5.89 -28.65 -10.66
CA ASP A 44 -4.63 -28.71 -11.40
C ASP A 44 -3.62 -27.65 -10.95
N THR A 45 -4.06 -26.40 -10.74
CA THR A 45 -3.17 -25.34 -10.24
C THR A 45 -2.71 -25.62 -8.81
N LEU A 46 -3.58 -26.17 -7.97
CA LEU A 46 -3.21 -26.58 -6.61
C LEU A 46 -2.26 -27.78 -6.61
N LYS A 47 -2.50 -28.78 -7.46
CA LYS A 47 -1.62 -29.94 -7.63
C LYS A 47 -0.22 -29.50 -8.04
N ARG A 48 -0.10 -28.66 -9.08
CA ARG A 48 1.19 -28.12 -9.54
C ARG A 48 1.92 -27.34 -8.45
N ALA A 49 1.19 -26.54 -7.66
CA ALA A 49 1.78 -25.81 -6.55
C ALA A 49 2.30 -26.74 -5.44
N LEU A 50 1.55 -27.79 -5.10
CA LEU A 50 1.95 -28.81 -4.13
C LEU A 50 3.17 -29.60 -4.61
N GLU A 51 3.16 -30.09 -5.84
CA GLU A 51 4.29 -30.80 -6.45
C GLU A 51 5.55 -29.93 -6.41
N LYS A 52 5.43 -28.64 -6.73
CA LYS A 52 6.54 -27.70 -6.64
C LYS A 52 7.09 -27.60 -5.22
N VAL A 53 6.23 -27.40 -4.22
CA VAL A 53 6.67 -27.27 -2.81
C VAL A 53 7.26 -28.58 -2.25
N LEU A 54 6.75 -29.74 -2.69
CA LEU A 54 7.18 -31.05 -2.21
C LEU A 54 8.48 -31.55 -2.86
N TYR A 55 8.66 -31.31 -4.16
CA TYR A 55 9.76 -31.89 -4.93
C TYR A 55 10.91 -30.90 -5.20
N ASP A 56 10.67 -29.60 -5.22
CA ASP A 56 11.76 -28.61 -5.31
C ASP A 56 12.35 -28.33 -3.92
N THR A 57 13.53 -28.91 -3.68
CA THR A 57 14.24 -28.80 -2.39
C THR A 57 14.57 -27.37 -1.99
N THR A 58 14.56 -26.41 -2.92
CA THR A 58 14.81 -24.99 -2.65
C THR A 58 13.84 -24.46 -1.61
N TYR A 59 12.55 -24.84 -1.70
CA TYR A 59 11.53 -24.36 -0.77
C TYR A 59 11.77 -24.83 0.67
N ARG A 60 12.17 -26.10 0.83
CA ARG A 60 12.48 -26.65 2.15
C ARG A 60 13.74 -26.01 2.73
N LYS A 61 14.83 -25.94 1.95
CA LYS A 61 16.11 -25.35 2.37
C LYS A 61 15.97 -23.88 2.76
N SER A 62 15.25 -23.09 1.97
CA SER A 62 14.99 -21.68 2.29
C SER A 62 14.14 -21.52 3.55
N SER A 63 13.18 -22.42 3.80
CA SER A 63 12.35 -22.39 5.00
C SER A 63 13.13 -22.77 6.26
N GLU A 64 14.05 -23.75 6.16
CA GLU A 64 14.98 -24.11 7.25
C GLU A 64 15.95 -22.99 7.57
N SER A 65 16.57 -22.39 6.54
CA SER A 65 17.47 -21.26 6.72
C SER A 65 16.79 -20.08 7.39
N LEU A 66 15.54 -19.76 7.00
CA LEU A 66 14.77 -18.71 7.65
C LEU A 66 14.42 -19.05 9.11
N LEU A 67 14.10 -20.32 9.40
CA LEU A 67 13.88 -20.78 10.78
C LEU A 67 15.12 -20.59 11.64
N GLU A 68 16.30 -20.96 11.13
CA GLU A 68 17.57 -20.75 11.83
C GLU A 68 17.81 -19.27 12.13
N MET A 69 17.61 -18.38 11.16
CA MET A 69 17.73 -16.93 11.37
C MET A 69 16.78 -16.42 12.47
N ILE A 70 15.56 -16.95 12.54
CA ILE A 70 14.58 -16.52 13.55
C ILE A 70 14.93 -17.06 14.94
N ARG A 71 15.47 -18.29 15.02
CA ARG A 71 15.95 -18.87 16.28
C ARG A 71 17.20 -18.17 16.80
N GLN A 72 18.09 -17.78 15.89
CA GLN A 72 19.36 -17.11 16.20
C GLN A 72 19.25 -15.58 16.22
N LYS A 73 18.05 -15.01 16.21
CA LYS A 73 17.86 -13.57 16.31
C LYS A 73 18.64 -13.02 17.53
N PRO A 74 19.35 -11.88 17.40
CA PRO A 74 20.31 -11.41 18.41
C PRO A 74 19.68 -11.05 19.75
N PHE A 75 18.38 -10.74 19.77
CA PHE A 75 17.64 -10.38 20.97
C PHE A 75 16.38 -11.22 21.10
N SER A 76 16.16 -11.80 22.27
CA SER A 76 14.91 -12.51 22.55
C SER A 76 13.71 -11.55 22.48
N SER A 77 12.51 -12.10 22.36
CA SER A 77 11.29 -11.27 22.38
C SER A 77 11.15 -10.53 23.73
N ARG A 78 11.57 -11.16 24.82
CA ARG A 78 11.60 -10.56 26.16
C ARG A 78 12.62 -9.43 26.24
N ASP A 79 13.85 -9.64 25.77
CA ASP A 79 14.90 -8.62 25.85
C ASP A 79 14.56 -7.38 25.02
N ARG A 80 13.95 -7.57 23.84
CA ARG A 80 13.44 -6.43 23.05
C ARG A 80 12.37 -5.67 23.80
N LEU A 81 11.41 -6.36 24.41
CA LEU A 81 10.36 -5.73 25.20
C LEU A 81 10.96 -4.90 26.33
N LEU A 82 11.84 -5.50 27.14
CA LEU A 82 12.49 -4.81 28.27
C LEU A 82 13.26 -3.58 27.80
N ARG A 83 14.05 -3.69 26.72
CA ARG A 83 14.80 -2.54 26.17
C ARG A 83 13.88 -1.42 25.70
N HIS A 84 12.75 -1.73 25.05
CA HIS A 84 11.79 -0.72 24.63
C HIS A 84 11.09 -0.06 25.82
N VAL A 85 10.76 -0.83 26.86
CA VAL A 85 10.16 -0.32 28.10
C VAL A 85 11.15 0.57 28.84
N ASP A 86 12.41 0.14 29.00
CA ASP A 86 13.46 0.94 29.64
C ASP A 86 13.69 2.26 28.89
N PHE A 87 13.71 2.21 27.56
CA PHE A 87 13.82 3.40 26.72
C PHE A 87 12.62 4.35 26.93
N ALA A 88 11.40 3.83 26.89
CA ALA A 88 10.19 4.63 27.10
C ALA A 88 10.12 5.19 28.53
N SER A 89 10.52 4.42 29.55
CA SER A 89 10.55 4.87 30.94
C SER A 89 11.60 5.96 31.17
N LYS A 90 12.71 5.93 30.43
CA LYS A 90 13.80 6.89 30.59
C LYS A 90 13.53 8.22 29.90
N PHE A 91 12.94 8.19 28.71
CA PHE A 91 12.75 9.39 27.89
C PHE A 91 11.31 9.89 27.83
N GLY A 92 10.33 9.09 28.25
CA GLY A 92 8.92 9.45 28.18
C GLY A 92 8.42 9.59 26.73
N PRO A 93 7.38 10.41 26.50
CA PRO A 93 6.91 10.75 25.17
C PRO A 93 8.00 11.48 24.37
N ILE A 94 8.20 11.07 23.12
CA ILE A 94 9.12 11.72 22.19
C ILE A 94 8.29 12.34 21.07
N ASP A 95 8.30 13.67 20.98
CA ASP A 95 7.45 14.41 20.03
C ASP A 95 7.67 13.97 18.57
N SER A 96 8.88 13.54 18.20
CA SER A 96 9.18 13.04 16.86
C SER A 96 8.65 11.63 16.55
N PHE A 97 8.24 10.87 17.57
CA PHE A 97 7.55 9.59 17.42
C PHE A 97 6.03 9.73 17.42
N ASP A 98 5.53 10.93 17.71
CA ASP A 98 4.12 11.23 17.54
C ASP A 98 3.80 11.41 16.05
N LEU A 99 2.64 10.93 15.64
CA LEU A 99 2.17 11.16 14.28
C LEU A 99 1.80 12.63 14.17
N ALA A 100 2.42 13.35 13.22
CA ALA A 100 2.07 14.76 12.96
C ALA A 100 0.56 14.96 12.74
N ALA A 101 -0.12 13.92 12.24
CA ALA A 101 -1.56 13.87 12.05
C ALA A 101 -2.39 14.05 13.35
N ASN A 102 -1.85 13.70 14.52
CA ASN A 102 -2.53 13.86 15.82
C ASN A 102 -2.74 15.32 16.20
N ASN A 103 -1.89 16.22 15.68
CA ASN A 103 -1.95 17.66 15.94
C ASN A 103 -2.70 18.43 14.85
N LEU A 104 -3.24 17.76 13.83
CA LEU A 104 -3.97 18.39 12.75
C LEU A 104 -5.44 18.60 13.12
N SER A 105 -5.98 19.76 12.74
CA SER A 105 -7.43 19.98 12.78
C SER A 105 -8.15 19.05 11.80
N PHE A 106 -9.44 18.80 12.01
CA PHE A 106 -10.27 17.99 11.10
C PHE A 106 -10.13 18.43 9.63
N ALA A 107 -10.08 19.75 9.39
CA ALA A 107 -9.93 20.30 8.04
C ALA A 107 -8.58 19.93 7.41
N GLN A 108 -7.48 20.05 8.16
CA GLN A 108 -6.13 19.71 7.67
C GLN A 108 -5.94 18.20 7.50
N TYR A 109 -6.47 17.40 8.43
CA TYR A 109 -6.38 15.94 8.37
C TYR A 109 -7.00 15.37 7.08
N TYR A 110 -8.14 15.92 6.66
CA TYR A 110 -8.82 15.56 5.41
C TYR A 110 -8.44 16.44 4.22
N LEU A 111 -7.42 17.32 4.35
CA LEU A 111 -6.93 18.23 3.30
C LEU A 111 -8.00 19.18 2.72
N LEU A 112 -9.04 19.50 3.50
CA LEU A 112 -10.14 20.37 3.06
C LEU A 112 -9.66 21.80 2.81
N ASP A 113 -8.68 22.25 3.59
CA ASP A 113 -7.99 23.54 3.43
C ASP A 113 -7.22 23.66 2.11
N ILE A 114 -6.91 22.55 1.45
CA ILE A 114 -6.26 22.52 0.12
C ILE A 114 -7.27 22.24 -0.98
N ILE A 115 -8.15 21.26 -0.79
CA ILE A 115 -9.12 20.81 -1.80
C ILE A 115 -10.11 21.92 -2.14
N ILE A 116 -10.65 22.62 -1.13
CA ILE A 116 -11.68 23.64 -1.35
C ILE A 116 -11.12 24.82 -2.16
N PRO A 117 -9.99 25.46 -1.79
CA PRO A 117 -9.43 26.55 -2.59
C PRO A 117 -9.01 26.11 -3.99
N LEU A 118 -8.44 24.91 -4.14
CA LEU A 118 -8.04 24.37 -5.45
C LEU A 118 -9.26 24.18 -6.36
N PHE A 119 -10.33 23.60 -5.84
CA PHE A 119 -11.58 23.44 -6.58
C PHE A 119 -12.17 24.78 -7.02
N LEU A 120 -12.19 25.78 -6.12
CA LEU A 120 -12.67 27.13 -6.44
C LEU A 120 -11.83 27.81 -7.53
N LEU A 121 -10.50 27.67 -7.47
CA LEU A 121 -9.58 28.20 -8.49
C LEU A 121 -9.82 27.55 -9.86
N VAL A 122 -9.96 26.22 -9.90
CA VAL A 122 -10.25 25.49 -11.14
C VAL A 122 -11.63 25.90 -11.69
N ALA A 123 -12.66 25.96 -10.85
CA ALA A 123 -14.00 26.37 -11.25
C ALA A 123 -14.00 27.81 -11.79
N LEU A 124 -13.28 28.73 -11.15
CA LEU A 124 -13.12 30.10 -11.63
C LEU A 124 -12.44 30.13 -12.99
N PHE A 125 -11.32 29.43 -13.16
CA PHE A 125 -10.58 29.35 -14.41
C PHE A 125 -11.45 28.82 -15.57
N VAL A 126 -12.19 27.72 -15.33
CA VAL A 126 -13.12 27.15 -16.31
C VAL A 126 -14.22 28.14 -16.65
N SER A 127 -14.82 28.80 -15.65
CA SER A 127 -15.89 29.78 -15.86
C SER A 127 -15.42 30.98 -16.70
N LEU A 128 -14.21 31.49 -16.45
CA LEU A 128 -13.61 32.59 -17.21
C LEU A 128 -13.30 32.15 -18.65
N SER A 129 -12.72 30.97 -18.82
CA SER A 129 -12.41 30.40 -20.14
C SER A 129 -13.67 30.21 -20.98
N LEU A 130 -14.75 29.69 -20.38
CA LEU A 130 -16.06 29.55 -21.05
C LEU A 130 -16.65 30.91 -21.40
N ARG A 131 -16.62 31.90 -20.50
CA ARG A 131 -17.09 33.26 -20.79
C ARG A 131 -16.32 33.91 -21.93
N LEU A 132 -15.00 33.76 -21.95
CA LEU A 132 -14.15 34.26 -23.03
C LEU A 132 -14.50 33.57 -24.36
N LEU A 133 -14.63 32.25 -24.37
CA LEU A 133 -15.02 31.48 -25.55
C LEU A 133 -16.39 31.94 -26.09
N ILE A 134 -17.39 32.08 -25.22
CA ILE A 134 -18.72 32.56 -25.60
C ILE A 134 -18.65 33.98 -26.18
N ASN A 135 -17.86 34.87 -25.59
CA ASN A 135 -17.70 36.23 -26.10
C ASN A 135 -17.01 36.27 -27.47
N VAL A 136 -15.98 35.44 -27.69
CA VAL A 136 -15.30 35.31 -28.99
C VAL A 136 -16.27 34.76 -30.03
N VAL A 137 -16.99 33.68 -29.72
CA VAL A 137 -17.99 33.08 -30.62
C VAL A 137 -19.08 34.08 -30.97
N ARG A 138 -19.61 34.83 -29.99
CA ARG A 138 -20.61 35.90 -30.23
C ARG A 138 -20.08 36.99 -31.15
N LYS A 139 -18.81 37.38 -31.00
CA LYS A 139 -18.19 38.43 -31.84
C LYS A 139 -17.94 37.96 -33.27
N VAL A 140 -17.58 36.69 -33.46
CA VAL A 140 -17.37 36.08 -34.79
C VAL A 140 -18.69 35.81 -35.51
N LEU A 141 -19.73 35.40 -34.78
CA LEU A 141 -21.07 35.15 -35.32
C LEU A 141 -21.93 36.43 -35.42
N ALA A 142 -21.45 37.57 -34.92
CA ALA A 142 -22.16 38.84 -35.06
C ALA A 142 -22.20 39.23 -36.55
N PRO A 143 -23.39 39.48 -37.13
CA PRO A 143 -23.49 39.84 -38.53
C PRO A 143 -22.78 41.17 -38.79
N SER A 144 -21.89 41.19 -39.79
CA SER A 144 -21.27 42.42 -40.29
C SER A 144 -22.39 43.40 -40.65
N LYS A 145 -22.44 44.56 -39.99
CA LYS A 145 -23.36 45.64 -40.39
C LYS A 145 -22.91 46.12 -41.77
N VAL A 146 -23.62 45.70 -42.81
CA VAL A 146 -23.55 46.30 -44.14
C VAL A 146 -23.96 47.76 -43.98
N LYS A 147 -23.02 48.67 -44.23
CA LYS A 147 -23.27 50.10 -44.37
C LYS A 147 -24.07 50.27 -45.67
N SER A 148 -25.32 50.72 -45.58
CA SER A 148 -26.06 51.22 -46.74
C SER A 148 -25.73 52.70 -46.91
N ASP A 149 -25.18 53.05 -48.07
CA ASP A 149 -25.02 54.43 -48.54
C ASP A 149 -26.37 55.11 -48.81
#